data_AF-A0A1G7MBF3-F1
#
_entry.id   AF-A0A1G7MBF3-F1
#
_cell.length_a   1.000
_cell.length_b   1.000
_cell.length_c   1.000
_cell.angle_alpha   90.00
_cell.angle_beta   90.00
_cell.angle_gamma   90.00
#
_symmetry.space_group_name_H-M   'P 1'
#
loop_
_entity.id
_entity.type
_entity.pdbx_description
1 polymer ?
#
loop_
_entity_poly.entity_id
_entity_poly.type
_entity_poly.pdbx_seq_one_letter_code
_entity_poly.pdbx_strand_id
1 'polypeptide(L)'
;METTNLNNLRPESPKQLQQIIIQLIKVIAVERMYLNKGDADHSFAWRLNIILKLSRQHTIEAIRPVIQEVFSKYDDFVYRIFSFSHVQQELQQANLYFLNNCHDKDLVYKTNVDHLIWGYPIKISQRIETINQNFKRELSRMNSFKKGIHYFKTEKNFAQSAFMMHQTFEQGYRILEQFLCGTVKICHSIKNHQSYVLKTLKEQESMFLVESAIEIRLLDVLEDAYCSARYAQDYKITEKELDQLSQKLGVFIKEIKELFHKEKEIFKSISLKEELNFYSEKSIDASKIEKEKEYNVRSLEFHNSFEMLCRARSMMLLCVTCLQSDVQPPMRVNGFHEDIREVLELAIELLPLREISP
;
A
#
# COMPACT_ATOMS: atom_id res chain seq x y z
N MET A 1 19.26 -39.61 -1.24
CA MET A 1 19.70 -38.40 -1.97
C MET A 1 18.95 -38.37 -3.29
N GLU A 2 17.79 -37.72 -3.31
CA GLU A 2 17.08 -37.41 -4.55
C GLU A 2 16.80 -35.92 -4.56
N THR A 3 17.52 -35.22 -5.42
CA THR A 3 17.36 -33.79 -5.69
C THR A 3 15.94 -33.54 -6.19
N THR A 4 15.11 -32.94 -5.35
CA THR A 4 13.76 -32.51 -5.74
C THR A 4 13.93 -31.48 -6.85
N ASN A 5 13.40 -31.79 -8.05
CA ASN A 5 13.62 -31.00 -9.25
C ASN A 5 12.84 -29.67 -9.14
N LEU A 6 13.53 -28.62 -8.70
CA LEU A 6 13.02 -27.27 -8.40
C LEU A 6 12.92 -26.36 -9.65
N ASN A 7 12.94 -26.94 -10.86
CA ASN A 7 13.12 -26.20 -12.13
C ASN A 7 11.82 -25.71 -12.80
N ASN A 8 10.73 -25.50 -12.06
CA ASN A 8 9.46 -25.04 -12.64
C ASN A 8 9.33 -23.51 -12.81
N LEU A 9 10.43 -22.77 -12.65
CA LEU A 9 10.45 -21.33 -12.94
C LEU A 9 10.54 -21.07 -14.45
N ARG A 10 9.90 -20.00 -14.91
CA ARG A 10 9.97 -19.60 -16.33
C ARG A 10 11.44 -19.32 -16.70
N PRO A 11 11.87 -19.59 -17.95
CA PRO A 11 13.22 -19.26 -18.40
C PRO A 11 13.56 -17.77 -18.28
N GLU A 12 12.55 -16.89 -18.26
CA GLU A 12 12.71 -15.45 -18.04
C GLU A 12 12.68 -15.00 -16.55
N SER A 13 12.46 -15.93 -15.61
CA SER A 13 12.43 -15.58 -14.18
C SER A 13 13.85 -15.29 -13.67
N PRO A 14 14.04 -14.28 -12.79
CA PRO A 14 15.36 -14.00 -12.24
C PRO A 14 15.88 -15.18 -11.42
N LYS A 15 17.18 -15.46 -11.52
CA LYS A 15 17.84 -16.58 -10.81
C LYS A 15 17.63 -16.52 -9.30
N GLN A 16 17.50 -15.32 -8.75
CA GLN A 16 17.33 -15.06 -7.32
C GLN A 16 15.90 -15.34 -6.82
N LEU A 17 14.90 -15.43 -7.69
CA LEU A 17 13.48 -15.51 -7.28
C LEU A 17 13.22 -16.70 -6.34
N GLN A 18 13.77 -17.86 -6.66
CA GLN A 18 13.58 -19.05 -5.85
C GLN A 18 14.10 -18.87 -4.42
N GLN A 19 15.27 -18.23 -4.27
CA GLN A 19 15.87 -17.95 -2.97
C GLN A 19 15.02 -16.98 -2.16
N ILE A 20 14.49 -15.93 -2.80
CA ILE A 20 13.58 -14.95 -2.19
C ILE A 20 12.34 -15.67 -1.66
N ILE A 21 11.68 -16.48 -2.49
CA ILE A 21 10.48 -17.23 -2.10
C ILE A 21 10.76 -18.12 -0.90
N ILE A 22 11.84 -18.92 -0.93
CA ILE A 22 12.22 -19.81 0.17
C ILE A 22 12.45 -19.03 1.47
N GLN A 23 13.15 -17.90 1.42
CA GLN A 23 13.37 -17.06 2.60
C GLN A 23 12.06 -16.54 3.18
N LEU A 24 11.16 -16.03 2.33
CA LEU A 24 9.88 -15.47 2.74
C LEU A 24 8.95 -16.50 3.39
N ILE A 25 8.81 -17.69 2.82
CA ILE A 25 7.88 -18.71 3.34
C ILE A 25 8.37 -19.34 4.66
N LYS A 26 9.67 -19.21 4.97
CA LYS A 26 10.22 -19.60 6.27
C LYS A 26 9.85 -18.62 7.38
N VAL A 27 9.67 -17.35 7.04
CA VAL A 27 9.46 -16.28 8.02
C VAL A 27 8.00 -15.84 8.12
N ILE A 28 7.19 -16.05 7.07
CA ILE A 28 5.84 -15.50 6.99
C ILE A 28 4.85 -16.52 6.43
N ALA A 29 3.63 -16.52 6.98
CA ALA A 29 2.51 -17.32 6.50
C ALA A 29 1.93 -16.76 5.19
N VAL A 30 2.57 -17.11 4.08
CA VAL A 30 2.16 -16.70 2.73
C VAL A 30 1.12 -17.66 2.16
N GLU A 31 0.09 -17.10 1.56
CA GLU A 31 -0.93 -17.83 0.81
C GLU A 31 -0.51 -17.99 -0.65
N ARG A 32 -0.19 -16.87 -1.31
CA ARG A 32 0.20 -16.80 -2.72
C ARG A 32 1.25 -15.73 -2.97
N MET A 33 2.08 -15.92 -3.99
CA MET A 33 2.94 -14.87 -4.53
C MET A 33 2.83 -14.78 -6.04
N TYR A 34 2.77 -13.56 -6.55
CA TYR A 34 2.75 -13.27 -7.97
C TYR A 34 3.98 -12.42 -8.35
N LEU A 35 4.72 -12.82 -9.38
CA LEU A 35 5.86 -12.07 -9.91
C LEU A 35 5.45 -11.33 -11.18
N ASN A 36 5.52 -10.00 -11.14
CA ASN A 36 5.26 -9.16 -12.31
C ASN A 36 6.55 -8.44 -12.74
N LYS A 37 6.76 -8.36 -14.05
CA LYS A 37 7.87 -7.62 -14.66
C LYS A 37 7.45 -6.16 -14.88
N GLY A 38 8.30 -5.21 -14.49
CA GLY A 38 8.11 -3.80 -14.81
C GLY A 38 8.33 -3.52 -16.31
N ASP A 39 7.69 -2.47 -16.79
CA ASP A 39 7.88 -1.95 -18.15
C ASP A 39 8.56 -0.57 -18.12
N ALA A 40 8.54 0.14 -19.25
CA ALA A 40 9.17 1.46 -19.37
C ALA A 40 8.64 2.50 -18.37
N ASP A 41 7.39 2.37 -17.89
CA ASP A 41 6.75 3.33 -17.00
C ASP A 41 6.96 2.97 -15.52
N HIS A 42 7.40 1.74 -15.23
CA HIS A 42 7.58 1.29 -13.85
C HIS A 42 8.95 1.67 -13.29
N SER A 43 9.00 2.02 -12.00
CA SER A 43 10.25 2.34 -11.30
C SER A 43 11.02 1.10 -10.80
N PHE A 44 10.55 -0.10 -11.13
CA PHE A 44 11.15 -1.38 -10.74
C PHE A 44 11.32 -2.31 -11.93
N ALA A 45 12.28 -3.25 -11.84
CA ALA A 45 12.42 -4.32 -12.83
C ALA A 45 11.47 -5.49 -12.53
N TRP A 46 11.37 -5.88 -11.26
CA TRP A 46 10.50 -6.96 -10.81
C TRP A 46 9.72 -6.57 -9.55
N ARG A 47 8.43 -6.91 -9.51
CA ARG A 47 7.58 -6.75 -8.33
C ARG A 47 7.03 -8.09 -7.89
N LEU A 48 7.22 -8.40 -6.61
CA LEU A 48 6.57 -9.54 -5.96
C LEU A 48 5.34 -9.08 -5.17
N ASN A 49 4.16 -9.51 -5.60
CA ASN A 49 2.92 -9.33 -4.87
C ASN A 49 2.74 -10.51 -3.91
N ILE A 50 2.89 -10.28 -2.61
CA ILE A 50 2.84 -11.27 -1.54
C ILE A 50 1.48 -11.20 -0.86
N ILE A 51 0.71 -12.28 -0.92
CA ILE A 51 -0.62 -12.38 -0.32
C ILE A 51 -0.52 -13.27 0.90
N LEU A 52 -0.89 -12.73 2.06
CA LEU A 52 -0.80 -13.41 3.35
C LEU A 52 -2.10 -14.16 3.68
N LYS A 53 -1.96 -15.25 4.44
CA LYS A 53 -3.10 -15.99 5.02
C LYS A 53 -3.87 -15.19 6.07
N LEU A 54 -3.17 -14.32 6.80
CA LEU A 54 -3.67 -13.64 7.99
C LEU A 54 -4.49 -12.39 7.66
N SER A 55 -5.52 -12.18 8.48
CA SER A 55 -6.73 -11.40 8.23
C SER A 55 -6.74 -9.97 8.80
N ARG A 56 -5.61 -9.43 9.30
CA ARG A 56 -5.57 -8.09 9.93
C ARG A 56 -4.41 -7.21 9.46
N GLN A 57 -4.68 -5.92 9.26
CA GLN A 57 -3.69 -4.90 8.85
C GLN A 57 -2.55 -4.70 9.87
N HIS A 58 -2.84 -4.82 11.17
CA HIS A 58 -1.83 -4.68 12.24
C HIS A 58 -0.70 -5.72 12.17
N THR A 59 -0.96 -6.88 11.56
CA THR A 59 0.05 -7.92 11.36
C THR A 59 0.99 -7.61 10.19
N ILE A 60 0.55 -6.82 9.20
CA ILE A 60 1.36 -6.48 8.00
C ILE A 60 2.49 -5.51 8.36
N GLU A 61 2.21 -4.51 9.19
CA GLU A 61 3.25 -3.54 9.59
C GLU A 61 4.32 -4.19 10.47
N ALA A 62 3.95 -5.17 11.31
CA ALA A 62 4.90 -5.90 12.15
C ALA A 62 5.88 -6.77 11.35
N ILE A 63 5.45 -7.35 10.22
CA ILE A 63 6.30 -8.20 9.36
C ILE A 63 7.07 -7.41 8.29
N ARG A 64 6.70 -6.13 8.05
CA ARG A 64 7.31 -5.29 7.03
C ARG A 64 8.84 -5.17 7.18
N PRO A 65 9.41 -4.97 8.38
CA PRO A 65 10.87 -4.93 8.55
C PRO A 65 11.56 -6.22 8.14
N VAL A 66 10.95 -7.38 8.46
CA VAL A 66 11.48 -8.70 8.11
C VAL A 66 11.52 -8.89 6.59
N ILE A 67 10.44 -8.51 5.89
CA ILE A 67 10.41 -8.57 4.43
C ILE A 67 11.43 -7.58 3.85
N GLN A 68 11.52 -6.37 4.39
CA GLN A 68 12.48 -5.37 3.92
C GLN A 68 13.92 -5.85 4.05
N GLU A 69 14.27 -6.57 5.11
CA GLU A 69 15.57 -7.21 5.27
C GLU A 69 15.84 -8.25 4.17
N VAL A 70 14.86 -9.09 3.84
CA VAL A 70 14.97 -10.06 2.74
C VAL A 70 15.24 -9.33 1.41
N PHE A 71 14.48 -8.29 1.10
CA PHE A 71 14.59 -7.56 -0.17
C PHE A 71 15.78 -6.60 -0.25
N SER A 72 16.38 -6.21 0.88
CA SER A 72 17.56 -5.32 0.91
C SER A 72 18.79 -5.86 0.17
N LYS A 73 18.78 -7.17 -0.15
CA LYS A 73 19.84 -7.87 -0.87
C LYS A 73 19.57 -7.99 -2.38
N TYR A 74 18.45 -7.45 -2.86
CA TYR A 74 17.93 -7.66 -4.21
C TYR A 74 17.39 -6.36 -4.82
N ASP A 75 18.30 -5.50 -5.31
CA ASP A 75 17.96 -4.15 -5.82
C ASP A 75 16.98 -4.15 -7.01
N ASP A 76 16.97 -5.22 -7.81
CA ASP A 76 16.05 -5.37 -8.96
C ASP A 76 14.59 -5.66 -8.55
N PHE A 77 14.36 -5.95 -7.27
CA PHE A 77 13.08 -6.40 -6.75
C PHE A 77 12.44 -5.38 -5.81
N VAL A 78 11.17 -5.10 -6.07
CA VAL A 78 10.27 -4.48 -5.10
C VAL A 78 9.20 -5.47 -4.67
N TYR A 79 8.53 -5.17 -3.55
CA TYR A 79 7.46 -6.01 -3.04
C TYR A 79 6.22 -5.20 -2.67
N ARG A 80 5.07 -5.88 -2.70
CA ARG A 80 3.80 -5.39 -2.16
C ARG A 80 3.18 -6.49 -1.32
N ILE A 81 2.59 -6.14 -0.18
CA ILE A 81 1.99 -7.08 0.75
C ILE A 81 0.50 -6.78 0.86
N PHE A 82 -0.32 -7.82 0.77
CA PHE A 82 -1.76 -7.72 0.95
C PHE A 82 -2.28 -8.88 1.79
N SER A 83 -3.34 -8.65 2.58
CA SER A 83 -4.10 -9.74 3.19
C SER A 83 -4.97 -10.42 2.13
N PHE A 84 -5.17 -11.73 2.23
CA PHE A 84 -6.05 -12.48 1.34
C PHE A 84 -7.47 -11.87 1.21
N SER A 85 -8.09 -11.50 2.35
CA SER A 85 -9.43 -10.91 2.39
C SER A 85 -9.54 -9.62 1.58
N HIS A 86 -8.56 -8.71 1.74
CA HIS A 86 -8.46 -7.47 0.96
C HIS A 86 -8.44 -7.76 -0.53
N VAL A 87 -7.53 -8.63 -0.99
CA VAL A 87 -7.43 -8.91 -2.43
C VAL A 87 -8.71 -9.55 -2.97
N GLN A 88 -9.33 -10.45 -2.20
CA GLN A 88 -10.58 -11.09 -2.59
C GLN A 88 -11.73 -10.06 -2.75
N GLN A 89 -11.85 -9.12 -1.82
CA GLN A 89 -12.82 -8.02 -1.92
C GLN A 89 -12.53 -7.14 -3.14
N GLU A 90 -11.28 -6.76 -3.36
CA GLU A 90 -10.90 -5.89 -4.47
C GLU A 90 -11.09 -6.56 -5.84
N LEU A 91 -10.85 -7.88 -5.94
CA LEU A 91 -11.17 -8.66 -7.14
C LEU A 91 -12.68 -8.70 -7.42
N GLN A 92 -13.52 -8.85 -6.39
CA GLN A 92 -14.98 -8.78 -6.54
C GLN A 92 -15.45 -7.41 -7.05
N GLN A 93 -14.78 -6.34 -6.62
CA GLN A 93 -15.03 -4.96 -7.04
C GLN A 93 -14.37 -4.58 -8.38
N ALA A 94 -13.74 -5.54 -9.06
CA ALA A 94 -13.02 -5.34 -10.31
C ALA A 94 -11.90 -4.30 -10.20
N ASN A 95 -11.10 -4.36 -9.12
CA ASN A 95 -9.91 -3.54 -8.98
C ASN A 95 -8.87 -3.93 -10.05
N LEU A 96 -8.55 -2.95 -10.89
CA LEU A 96 -7.67 -3.11 -12.05
C LEU A 96 -6.25 -3.56 -11.67
N TYR A 97 -5.72 -3.13 -10.52
CA TYR A 97 -4.40 -3.55 -10.05
C TYR A 97 -4.34 -5.07 -9.87
N PHE A 98 -5.25 -5.66 -9.10
CA PHE A 98 -5.23 -7.10 -8.82
C PHE A 98 -5.60 -7.92 -10.04
N LEU A 99 -6.50 -7.42 -10.88
CA LEU A 99 -6.84 -8.05 -12.15
C LEU A 99 -5.63 -8.13 -13.09
N ASN A 100 -4.78 -7.10 -13.14
CA ASN A 100 -3.58 -7.11 -13.97
C ASN A 100 -2.43 -7.93 -13.38
N ASN A 101 -2.34 -8.02 -12.05
CA ASN A 101 -1.12 -8.45 -11.37
C ASN A 101 -1.24 -9.75 -10.57
N CYS A 102 -2.44 -10.27 -10.33
CA CYS A 102 -2.68 -11.49 -9.56
C CYS A 102 -3.33 -12.61 -10.40
N HIS A 103 -2.99 -12.64 -11.68
CA HIS A 103 -3.40 -13.67 -12.64
C HIS A 103 -2.51 -14.93 -12.51
N ASP A 104 -3.06 -16.13 -12.76
CA ASP A 104 -2.36 -17.42 -12.57
C ASP A 104 -1.07 -17.57 -13.37
N LYS A 105 -1.01 -16.99 -14.57
CA LYS A 105 0.25 -16.83 -15.32
C LYS A 105 1.37 -16.24 -14.45
N ASP A 106 1.11 -15.29 -13.57
CA ASP A 106 2.17 -14.63 -12.78
C ASP A 106 2.39 -15.31 -11.43
N LEU A 107 1.62 -16.37 -11.12
CA LEU A 107 1.71 -17.12 -9.87
C LEU A 107 3.03 -17.89 -9.81
N VAL A 108 3.86 -17.56 -8.82
CA VAL A 108 5.16 -18.21 -8.61
C VAL A 108 5.17 -19.09 -7.35
N TYR A 109 4.22 -18.86 -6.44
CA TYR A 109 4.04 -19.64 -5.22
C TYR A 109 2.57 -19.68 -4.80
N LYS A 110 2.10 -20.84 -4.35
CA LYS A 110 0.79 -21.04 -3.71
C LYS A 110 0.96 -22.07 -2.59
N THR A 111 0.32 -21.86 -1.45
CA THR A 111 0.26 -22.89 -0.41
C THR A 111 -0.63 -24.07 -0.85
N ASN A 112 -0.32 -25.29 -0.41
CA ASN A 112 -1.15 -26.47 -0.70
C ASN A 112 -2.38 -26.65 0.21
N VAL A 113 -2.73 -25.63 1.00
CA VAL A 113 -3.85 -25.72 1.94
C VAL A 113 -5.12 -25.25 1.23
N ASP A 114 -5.88 -26.20 0.69
CA ASP A 114 -7.02 -26.02 -0.23
C ASP A 114 -8.29 -25.40 0.38
N HIS A 115 -8.23 -24.74 1.53
CA HIS A 115 -9.43 -24.20 2.18
C HIS A 115 -9.83 -22.80 1.69
N LEU A 116 -8.93 -22.07 1.02
CA LEU A 116 -9.19 -20.70 0.57
C LEU A 116 -9.53 -20.64 -0.92
N ILE A 117 -10.79 -20.31 -1.21
CA ILE A 117 -11.29 -20.14 -2.58
C ILE A 117 -10.80 -18.79 -3.12
N TRP A 118 -10.01 -18.83 -4.19
CA TRP A 118 -9.51 -17.62 -4.85
C TRP A 118 -10.58 -17.02 -5.75
N GLY A 119 -11.02 -15.81 -5.43
CA GLY A 119 -12.13 -15.12 -6.10
C GLY A 119 -11.76 -14.44 -7.42
N TYR A 120 -10.77 -14.96 -8.17
CA TYR A 120 -10.40 -14.39 -9.45
C TYR A 120 -11.54 -14.61 -10.48
N PRO A 121 -11.96 -13.59 -11.24
CA PRO A 121 -13.16 -13.72 -12.07
C PRO A 121 -13.01 -14.74 -13.19
N ILE A 122 -13.99 -15.65 -13.32
CA ILE A 122 -14.04 -16.63 -14.41
C ILE A 122 -14.30 -15.96 -15.78
N LYS A 123 -15.06 -14.85 -15.79
CA LYS A 123 -15.39 -14.07 -17.00
C LYS A 123 -14.83 -12.66 -16.90
N ILE A 124 -13.58 -12.52 -17.29
CA ILE A 124 -12.81 -11.28 -17.20
C ILE A 124 -13.35 -10.19 -18.12
N SER A 125 -13.82 -10.56 -19.32
CA SER A 125 -14.41 -9.65 -20.29
C SER A 125 -15.64 -8.89 -19.76
N GLN A 126 -16.39 -9.48 -18.81
CA GLN A 126 -17.55 -8.85 -18.18
C GLN A 126 -17.19 -7.81 -17.10
N ARG A 127 -15.90 -7.70 -16.71
CA ARG A 127 -15.45 -6.75 -15.68
C ARG A 127 -15.07 -5.38 -16.24
N ILE A 128 -14.86 -5.26 -17.55
CA ILE A 128 -14.48 -4.01 -18.21
C ILE A 128 -15.50 -2.90 -17.93
N GLU A 129 -16.79 -3.23 -17.96
CA GLU A 129 -17.84 -2.26 -17.68
C GLU A 129 -17.75 -1.73 -16.24
N THR A 130 -17.61 -2.62 -15.25
CA THR A 130 -17.42 -2.26 -13.84
C THR A 130 -16.18 -1.39 -13.62
N ILE A 131 -15.05 -1.75 -14.26
CA ILE A 131 -13.81 -0.97 -14.22
C ILE A 131 -14.04 0.47 -14.73
N ASN A 132 -14.70 0.62 -15.88
CA ASN A 132 -15.01 1.94 -16.45
C ASN A 132 -15.98 2.73 -15.56
N GLN A 133 -17.01 2.08 -15.01
CA GLN A 133 -17.99 2.72 -14.12
C GLN A 133 -17.33 3.23 -12.83
N ASN A 134 -16.47 2.41 -12.20
CA ASN A 134 -15.70 2.79 -11.03
C ASN A 134 -14.80 4.00 -11.31
N PHE A 135 -14.03 3.97 -12.39
CA PHE A 135 -13.16 5.10 -12.76
C PHE A 135 -13.95 6.37 -13.08
N LYS A 136 -15.07 6.25 -13.80
CA LYS A 136 -15.97 7.38 -14.09
C LYS A 136 -16.53 8.00 -12.80
N ARG A 137 -16.87 7.19 -11.80
CA ARG A 137 -17.34 7.68 -10.50
C ARG A 137 -16.27 8.49 -9.79
N GLU A 138 -15.04 7.99 -9.70
CA GLU A 138 -13.95 8.71 -9.04
C GLU A 138 -13.54 9.99 -9.81
N LEU A 139 -13.50 9.93 -11.15
CA LEU A 139 -13.29 11.12 -11.98
C LEU A 139 -14.40 12.17 -11.79
N SER A 140 -15.65 11.75 -11.61
CA SER A 140 -16.76 12.68 -11.34
C SER A 140 -16.54 13.43 -10.02
N ARG A 141 -16.09 12.74 -8.96
CA ARG A 141 -15.75 13.37 -7.67
C ARG A 141 -14.62 14.39 -7.84
N MET A 142 -13.55 14.01 -8.53
CA MET A 142 -12.44 14.92 -8.84
C MET A 142 -12.90 16.14 -9.66
N ASN A 143 -13.79 15.95 -10.64
CA ASN A 143 -14.34 17.04 -11.45
C ASN A 143 -15.20 18.02 -10.63
N SER A 144 -15.88 17.56 -9.57
CA SER A 144 -16.63 18.45 -8.67
C SER A 144 -15.71 19.43 -7.94
N PHE A 145 -14.57 18.96 -7.43
CA PHE A 145 -13.55 19.86 -6.85
C PHE A 145 -12.97 20.81 -7.88
N LYS A 146 -12.69 20.31 -9.10
CA LYS A 146 -12.21 21.15 -10.21
C LYS A 146 -13.17 22.29 -10.57
N LYS A 147 -14.49 22.06 -10.53
CA LYS A 147 -15.49 23.13 -10.71
C LYS A 147 -15.37 24.19 -9.62
N GLY A 148 -15.16 23.76 -8.37
CA GLY A 148 -14.90 24.65 -7.23
C GLY A 148 -13.68 25.55 -7.44
N ILE A 149 -12.58 25.01 -7.97
CA ILE A 149 -11.38 25.80 -8.32
C ILE A 149 -11.75 27.01 -9.18
N HIS A 150 -12.47 26.75 -10.29
CA HIS A 150 -12.84 27.79 -11.24
C HIS A 150 -13.74 28.84 -10.60
N TYR A 151 -14.76 28.41 -9.87
CA TYR A 151 -15.69 29.30 -9.16
C TYR A 151 -14.98 30.22 -8.17
N PHE A 152 -14.13 29.69 -7.28
CA PHE A 152 -13.46 30.54 -6.29
C PHE A 152 -12.39 31.43 -6.92
N LYS A 153 -11.80 31.01 -8.05
CA LYS A 153 -10.89 31.86 -8.82
C LYS A 153 -11.62 33.06 -9.44
N THR A 154 -12.82 32.88 -10.00
CA THR A 154 -13.60 33.98 -10.57
C THR A 154 -14.04 34.98 -9.50
N GLU A 155 -14.36 34.50 -8.30
CA GLU A 155 -14.66 35.33 -7.12
C GLU A 155 -13.41 35.97 -6.47
N LYS A 156 -12.22 35.76 -7.05
CA LYS A 156 -10.91 36.19 -6.51
C LYS A 156 -10.62 35.67 -5.09
N ASN A 157 -11.31 34.62 -4.67
CA ASN A 157 -11.02 33.90 -3.44
C ASN A 157 -9.94 32.84 -3.70
N PHE A 158 -8.70 33.31 -3.83
CA PHE A 158 -7.57 32.44 -4.21
C PHE A 158 -7.25 31.40 -3.14
N ALA A 159 -7.46 31.72 -1.86
CA ALA A 159 -7.30 30.76 -0.76
C ALA A 159 -8.23 29.55 -0.92
N GLN A 160 -9.51 29.81 -1.14
CA GLN A 160 -10.48 28.74 -1.33
C GLN A 160 -10.27 28.00 -2.66
N SER A 161 -9.81 28.69 -3.71
CA SER A 161 -9.43 28.05 -4.98
C SER A 161 -8.26 27.08 -4.80
N ALA A 162 -7.22 27.48 -4.05
CA ALA A 162 -6.08 26.62 -3.73
C ALA A 162 -6.49 25.41 -2.86
N PHE A 163 -7.39 25.59 -1.89
CA PHE A 163 -7.94 24.47 -1.11
C PHE A 163 -8.65 23.44 -2.02
N MET A 164 -9.49 23.90 -2.95
CA MET A 164 -10.15 23.01 -3.94
C MET A 164 -9.13 22.31 -4.85
N MET A 165 -8.02 22.98 -5.14
CA MET A 165 -6.93 22.43 -5.91
C MET A 165 -6.20 21.31 -5.16
N HIS A 166 -5.89 21.51 -3.88
CA HIS A 166 -5.35 20.46 -3.02
C HIS A 166 -6.27 19.23 -3.02
N GLN A 167 -7.58 19.42 -2.80
CA GLN A 167 -8.56 18.32 -2.81
C GLN A 167 -8.59 17.57 -4.15
N THR A 168 -8.41 18.29 -5.26
CA THR A 168 -8.37 17.69 -6.60
C THR A 168 -7.09 16.86 -6.82
N PHE A 169 -5.93 17.36 -6.38
CA PHE A 169 -4.68 16.59 -6.42
C PHE A 169 -4.75 15.35 -5.53
N GLU A 170 -5.19 15.49 -4.27
CA GLU A 170 -5.36 14.37 -3.34
C GLU A 170 -6.28 13.29 -3.95
N GLN A 171 -7.43 13.69 -4.49
CA GLN A 171 -8.36 12.74 -5.13
C GLN A 171 -7.74 12.07 -6.37
N GLY A 172 -6.97 12.82 -7.17
CA GLY A 172 -6.26 12.26 -8.33
C GLY A 172 -5.19 11.24 -7.95
N TYR A 173 -4.42 11.51 -6.89
CA TYR A 173 -3.47 10.53 -6.36
C TYR A 173 -4.16 9.29 -5.81
N ARG A 174 -5.25 9.43 -5.05
CA ARG A 174 -6.05 8.28 -4.58
C ARG A 174 -6.54 7.41 -5.74
N ILE A 175 -6.91 8.04 -6.87
CA ILE A 175 -7.27 7.32 -8.10
C ILE A 175 -6.06 6.52 -8.63
N LEU A 176 -4.88 7.16 -8.77
CA LEU A 176 -3.64 6.48 -9.19
C LEU A 176 -3.29 5.31 -8.27
N GLU A 177 -3.31 5.53 -6.97
CA GLU A 177 -2.99 4.52 -5.95
C GLU A 177 -3.92 3.30 -6.04
N GLN A 178 -5.21 3.51 -6.29
CA GLN A 178 -6.18 2.43 -6.40
C GLN A 178 -5.81 1.45 -7.54
N PHE A 179 -5.48 1.96 -8.72
CA PHE A 179 -5.24 1.11 -9.91
C PHE A 179 -3.75 0.79 -10.17
N LEU A 180 -2.80 1.54 -9.61
CA LEU A 180 -1.35 1.28 -9.74
C LEU A 180 -0.74 0.60 -8.51
N CYS A 181 -1.34 0.75 -7.32
CA CYS A 181 -0.77 0.24 -6.07
C CYS A 181 -1.67 -0.78 -5.34
N GLY A 182 -2.92 -0.95 -5.78
CA GLY A 182 -3.91 -1.87 -5.20
C GLY A 182 -4.45 -1.45 -3.82
N THR A 183 -3.96 -0.35 -3.27
CA THR A 183 -4.37 0.23 -1.97
C THR A 183 -4.13 1.73 -1.98
N VAL A 184 -5.01 2.46 -1.31
CA VAL A 184 -4.91 3.92 -1.13
C VAL A 184 -4.17 4.23 0.16
N LYS A 185 -3.26 5.19 0.12
CA LYS A 185 -2.56 5.69 1.30
C LYS A 185 -3.51 6.56 2.13
N ILE A 186 -3.61 6.28 3.43
CA ILE A 186 -4.40 7.09 4.35
C ILE A 186 -3.54 8.28 4.83
N CYS A 187 -3.59 9.38 4.09
CA CYS A 187 -3.05 10.67 4.48
C CYS A 187 -3.76 11.79 3.70
N HIS A 188 -3.41 13.04 4.00
CA HIS A 188 -3.86 14.20 3.22
C HIS A 188 -2.72 14.87 2.44
N SER A 189 -1.46 14.58 2.79
CA SER A 189 -0.32 15.20 2.14
C SER A 189 -0.12 14.68 0.72
N ILE A 190 -0.12 15.62 -0.24
CA ILE A 190 0.18 15.40 -1.64
C ILE A 190 1.59 14.83 -1.80
N LYS A 191 2.57 15.34 -1.04
CA LYS A 191 3.95 14.82 -1.05
C LYS A 191 4.00 13.32 -0.70
N ASN A 192 3.24 12.93 0.31
CA ASN A 192 3.18 11.54 0.78
C ASN A 192 2.48 10.62 -0.22
N HIS A 193 1.44 11.10 -0.89
CA HIS A 193 0.78 10.40 -1.99
C HIS A 193 1.70 10.23 -3.21
N GLN A 194 2.36 11.30 -3.66
CA GLN A 194 3.32 11.25 -4.76
C GLN A 194 4.44 10.25 -4.48
N SER A 195 5.04 10.33 -3.29
CA SER A 195 6.10 9.40 -2.86
C SER A 195 5.65 7.94 -2.85
N TYR A 196 4.35 7.69 -2.62
CA TYR A 196 3.81 6.33 -2.61
C TYR A 196 3.55 5.79 -4.02
N VAL A 197 3.07 6.62 -4.94
CA VAL A 197 2.91 6.28 -6.36
C VAL A 197 4.28 6.07 -7.04
N LEU A 198 5.28 6.89 -6.71
CA LEU A 198 6.64 6.80 -7.25
C LEU A 198 7.37 5.48 -6.92
N LYS A 199 6.90 4.73 -5.91
CA LYS A 199 7.37 3.35 -5.64
C LYS A 199 6.93 2.34 -6.70
N THR A 200 5.98 2.70 -7.55
CA THR A 200 5.48 1.88 -8.65
C THR A 200 5.79 2.51 -10.00
N LEU A 201 5.50 3.79 -10.13
CA LEU A 201 5.56 4.54 -11.39
C LEU A 201 6.83 5.40 -11.42
N LYS A 202 7.46 5.54 -12.59
CA LYS A 202 8.48 6.56 -12.80
C LYS A 202 7.89 7.96 -12.67
N GLU A 203 8.75 8.93 -12.41
CA GLU A 203 8.36 10.33 -12.37
C GLU A 203 7.66 10.76 -13.66
N GLN A 204 6.55 11.48 -13.50
CA GLN A 204 5.75 12.04 -14.59
C GLN A 204 5.88 13.56 -14.58
N GLU A 205 5.60 14.20 -15.73
CA GLU A 205 5.70 15.66 -15.89
C GLU A 205 4.80 16.41 -14.90
N SER A 206 3.64 15.84 -14.59
CA SER A 206 2.70 16.44 -13.64
C SER A 206 3.11 16.39 -12.17
N MET A 207 4.16 15.65 -11.82
CA MET A 207 4.62 15.52 -10.43
C MET A 207 5.43 16.73 -9.98
N PHE A 208 5.46 16.99 -8.68
CA PHE A 208 6.22 18.07 -8.09
C PHE A 208 7.69 17.65 -7.93
N LEU A 209 8.60 18.40 -8.55
CA LEU A 209 10.04 18.10 -8.54
C LEU A 209 10.69 18.68 -7.29
N VAL A 210 11.51 17.87 -6.61
CA VAL A 210 12.17 18.28 -5.36
C VAL A 210 13.37 19.19 -5.61
N GLU A 211 13.92 19.17 -6.84
CA GLU A 211 15.07 19.97 -7.25
C GLU A 211 14.67 21.38 -7.72
N SER A 212 13.38 21.62 -7.97
CA SER A 212 12.88 22.91 -8.44
C SER A 212 12.31 23.73 -7.28
N ALA A 213 12.96 24.84 -6.95
CA ALA A 213 12.49 25.76 -5.92
C ALA A 213 11.08 26.30 -6.20
N ILE A 214 10.70 26.43 -7.48
CA ILE A 214 9.35 26.82 -7.88
C ILE A 214 8.36 25.70 -7.56
N GLU A 215 8.66 24.45 -7.92
CA GLU A 215 7.77 23.31 -7.66
C GLU A 215 7.61 23.05 -6.16
N ILE A 216 8.70 23.17 -5.38
CA ILE A 216 8.64 23.09 -3.91
C ILE A 216 7.70 24.16 -3.38
N ARG A 217 7.87 25.42 -3.80
CA ARG A 217 7.01 26.53 -3.38
C ARG A 217 5.54 26.27 -3.72
N LEU A 218 5.25 25.75 -4.91
CA LEU A 218 3.89 25.44 -5.33
C LEU A 218 3.27 24.30 -4.49
N LEU A 219 4.05 23.27 -4.16
CA LEU A 219 3.61 22.17 -3.30
C LEU A 219 3.35 22.65 -1.86
N ASP A 220 4.24 23.46 -1.30
CA ASP A 220 4.09 24.01 0.06
C ASP A 220 2.82 24.86 0.17
N VAL A 221 2.56 25.71 -0.82
CA VAL A 221 1.34 26.52 -0.86
C VAL A 221 0.08 25.65 -0.95
N LEU A 222 0.11 24.54 -1.68
CA LEU A 222 -1.02 23.60 -1.71
C LEU A 222 -1.24 22.89 -0.38
N GLU A 223 -0.18 22.38 0.24
CA GLU A 223 -0.23 21.71 1.55
C GLU A 223 -0.74 22.68 2.63
N ASP A 224 -0.25 23.92 2.62
CA ASP A 224 -0.72 24.99 3.50
C ASP A 224 -2.20 25.32 3.26
N ALA A 225 -2.69 25.28 2.02
CA ALA A 225 -4.10 25.54 1.71
C ALA A 225 -5.03 24.55 2.42
N TYR A 226 -4.62 23.29 2.57
CA TYR A 226 -5.42 22.27 3.27
C TYR A 226 -5.60 22.58 4.77
N CYS A 227 -4.52 23.02 5.42
CA CYS A 227 -4.47 23.32 6.85
C CYS A 227 -5.04 24.71 7.18
N SER A 228 -4.66 25.71 6.37
CA SER A 228 -4.71 27.12 6.75
C SER A 228 -5.79 27.91 6.02
N ALA A 229 -6.22 27.53 4.82
CA ALA A 229 -7.25 28.28 4.09
C ALA A 229 -8.61 28.33 4.80
N ARG A 230 -8.83 27.43 5.78
CA ARG A 230 -10.06 27.37 6.58
C ARG A 230 -10.02 28.21 7.86
N TYR A 231 -8.84 28.60 8.34
CA TYR A 231 -8.68 29.14 9.71
C TYR A 231 -7.63 30.26 9.85
N ALA A 232 -6.71 30.45 8.90
CA ALA A 232 -5.60 31.41 9.04
C ALA A 232 -5.81 32.65 8.16
N GLN A 233 -5.67 33.83 8.74
CA GLN A 233 -5.66 35.11 8.01
C GLN A 233 -4.39 35.29 7.17
N ASP A 234 -3.32 34.54 7.44
CA ASP A 234 -2.00 34.75 6.85
C ASP A 234 -1.69 33.87 5.63
N TYR A 235 -2.63 33.02 5.19
CA TYR A 235 -2.43 32.23 3.97
C TYR A 235 -2.36 33.15 2.74
N LYS A 236 -1.22 33.09 2.02
CA LYS A 236 -0.97 33.93 0.84
C LYS A 236 -0.59 33.06 -0.35
N ILE A 237 -1.41 33.13 -1.39
CA ILE A 237 -1.13 32.62 -2.73
C ILE A 237 -1.37 33.75 -3.74
N THR A 238 -0.48 33.86 -4.72
CA THR A 238 -0.62 34.80 -5.83
C THR A 238 -1.45 34.19 -6.95
N GLU A 239 -2.07 35.04 -7.76
CA GLU A 239 -2.79 34.59 -8.97
C GLU A 239 -1.86 33.82 -9.92
N LYS A 240 -0.59 34.23 -10.02
CA LYS A 240 0.44 33.54 -10.82
C LYS A 240 0.72 32.12 -10.32
N GLU A 241 0.90 31.92 -9.01
CA GLU A 241 1.07 30.58 -8.43
C GLU A 241 -0.17 29.71 -8.69
N LEU A 242 -1.37 30.28 -8.57
CA LEU A 242 -2.63 29.58 -8.84
C LEU A 242 -2.77 29.20 -10.32
N ASP A 243 -2.29 30.03 -11.25
CA ASP A 243 -2.24 29.73 -12.68
C ASP A 243 -1.28 28.58 -12.99
N GLN A 244 -0.09 28.60 -12.41
CA GLN A 244 0.91 27.52 -12.56
C GLN A 244 0.35 26.20 -12.05
N LEU A 245 -0.26 26.19 -10.87
CA LEU A 245 -0.90 25.00 -10.32
C LEU A 245 -2.08 24.52 -11.18
N SER A 246 -2.86 25.44 -11.77
CA SER A 246 -3.96 25.10 -12.66
C SER A 246 -3.49 24.40 -13.94
N GLN A 247 -2.37 24.86 -14.52
CA GLN A 247 -1.73 24.22 -15.66
C GLN A 247 -1.24 22.81 -15.30
N LYS A 248 -0.53 22.69 -14.17
CA LYS A 248 -0.01 21.41 -13.67
C LYS A 248 -1.12 20.40 -13.38
N LEU A 249 -2.22 20.85 -12.75
CA LEU A 249 -3.40 20.03 -12.52
C LEU A 249 -4.04 19.56 -13.84
N GLY A 250 -4.01 20.39 -14.88
CA GLY A 250 -4.45 20.03 -16.23
C GLY A 250 -3.67 18.83 -16.79
N VAL A 251 -2.33 18.88 -16.68
CA VAL A 251 -1.43 17.78 -17.08
C VAL A 251 -1.68 16.54 -16.22
N PHE A 252 -1.77 16.69 -14.90
CA PHE A 252 -2.03 15.59 -13.96
C PHE A 252 -3.30 14.80 -14.30
N ILE A 253 -4.41 15.50 -14.55
CA ILE A 253 -5.69 14.87 -14.90
C ILE A 253 -5.60 14.13 -16.24
N LYS A 254 -4.82 14.66 -17.20
CA LYS A 254 -4.60 14.02 -18.49
C LYS A 254 -3.81 12.72 -18.31
N GLU A 255 -2.69 12.76 -17.59
CA GLU A 255 -1.85 11.60 -17.31
C GLU A 255 -2.61 10.50 -16.55
N ILE A 256 -3.43 10.85 -15.54
CA ILE A 256 -4.27 9.87 -14.83
C ILE A 256 -5.14 9.08 -15.81
N LYS A 257 -5.74 9.76 -16.81
CA LYS A 257 -6.58 9.09 -17.82
C LYS A 257 -5.74 8.22 -18.73
N GLU A 258 -4.60 8.71 -19.19
CA GLU A 258 -3.69 7.96 -20.09
C GLU A 258 -3.18 6.69 -19.42
N LEU A 259 -2.72 6.79 -18.17
CA LEU A 259 -2.29 5.64 -17.36
C LEU A 259 -3.43 4.65 -17.13
N PHE A 260 -4.63 5.14 -16.80
CA PHE A 260 -5.79 4.26 -16.64
C PHE A 260 -6.16 3.53 -17.95
N HIS A 261 -6.12 4.24 -19.09
CA HIS A 261 -6.35 3.63 -20.39
C HIS A 261 -5.31 2.55 -20.69
N LYS A 262 -4.03 2.82 -20.43
CA LYS A 262 -2.94 1.85 -20.60
C LYS A 262 -3.17 0.59 -19.76
N GLU A 263 -3.42 0.74 -18.46
CA GLU A 263 -3.68 -0.39 -17.56
C GLU A 263 -4.93 -1.19 -17.98
N LYS A 264 -5.95 -0.53 -18.51
CA LYS A 264 -7.14 -1.19 -19.04
C LYS A 264 -6.85 -1.97 -20.34
N GLU A 265 -5.98 -1.49 -21.22
CA GLU A 265 -5.56 -2.25 -22.40
C GLU A 265 -4.69 -3.46 -22.04
N ILE A 266 -3.84 -3.34 -21.01
CA ILE A 266 -3.13 -4.49 -20.42
C ILE A 266 -4.16 -5.54 -19.98
N PHE A 267 -5.16 -5.13 -19.22
CA PHE A 267 -6.24 -6.03 -18.76
C PHE A 267 -6.95 -6.75 -19.91
N LYS A 268 -7.34 -6.02 -20.96
CA LYS A 268 -7.96 -6.62 -22.15
C LYS A 268 -7.06 -7.63 -22.83
N SER A 269 -5.76 -7.34 -22.95
CA SER A 269 -4.80 -8.27 -23.56
C SER A 269 -4.66 -9.57 -22.76
N ILE A 270 -4.79 -9.49 -21.43
CA ILE A 270 -4.79 -10.66 -20.54
C ILE A 270 -6.06 -11.49 -20.77
N SER A 271 -7.23 -10.83 -20.74
CA SER A 271 -8.53 -11.47 -20.96
C SER A 271 -8.59 -12.22 -22.30
N LEU A 272 -8.06 -11.64 -23.38
CA LEU A 272 -8.03 -12.28 -24.69
C LEU A 272 -7.16 -13.54 -24.72
N LYS A 273 -6.03 -13.54 -24.01
CA LYS A 273 -5.11 -14.69 -23.96
C LYS A 273 -5.65 -15.84 -23.11
N GLU A 274 -6.44 -15.54 -22.08
CA GLU A 274 -7.15 -16.55 -21.28
C GLU A 274 -8.23 -17.27 -22.09
N GLU A 275 -9.04 -16.53 -22.86
CA GLU A 275 -10.07 -17.13 -23.74
C GLU A 275 -9.45 -18.08 -24.78
N LEU A 276 -8.17 -17.89 -25.09
CA LEU A 276 -7.39 -18.73 -26.00
C LEU A 276 -6.59 -19.85 -25.27
N ASN A 277 -6.78 -20.07 -23.97
CA ASN A 277 -6.17 -21.15 -23.16
C ASN A 277 -4.63 -21.23 -23.19
N PHE A 278 -3.92 -20.11 -23.33
CA PHE A 278 -2.45 -20.12 -23.47
C PHE A 278 -1.64 -20.31 -22.17
N TYR A 279 -2.28 -20.37 -20.99
CA TYR A 279 -1.58 -20.43 -19.71
C TYR A 279 -1.64 -21.82 -19.06
N SER A 280 -0.48 -22.40 -18.76
CA SER A 280 -0.35 -23.59 -17.91
C SER A 280 0.07 -23.17 -16.51
N GLU A 281 -0.54 -23.76 -15.47
CA GLU A 281 -0.14 -23.58 -14.09
C GLU A 281 1.26 -24.14 -13.87
N LYS A 282 2.22 -23.29 -13.49
CA LYS A 282 3.55 -23.68 -13.04
C LYS A 282 3.90 -22.86 -11.80
N SER A 283 3.62 -23.41 -10.63
CA SER A 283 4.01 -22.82 -9.35
C SER A 283 4.99 -23.74 -8.61
N ILE A 284 5.73 -23.17 -7.66
CA ILE A 284 6.63 -23.94 -6.80
C ILE A 284 5.80 -24.62 -5.71
N ASP A 285 5.83 -25.96 -5.68
CA ASP A 285 5.26 -26.77 -4.60
C ASP A 285 6.20 -26.78 -3.39
N ALA A 286 5.74 -26.21 -2.27
CA ALA A 286 6.52 -26.10 -1.03
C ALA A 286 6.18 -27.18 0.02
N SER A 287 5.56 -28.29 -0.39
CA SER A 287 5.24 -29.44 0.48
C SER A 287 6.44 -30.05 1.23
N LYS A 288 7.69 -29.66 0.90
CA LYS A 288 8.93 -30.22 1.46
C LYS A 288 9.83 -29.22 2.21
N ILE A 289 9.38 -27.99 2.49
CA ILE A 289 10.22 -26.99 3.17
C ILE A 289 9.95 -27.05 4.67
N GLU A 290 10.94 -27.48 5.45
CA GLU A 290 10.94 -27.36 6.91
C GLU A 290 10.79 -25.88 7.30
N LYS A 291 9.66 -25.56 7.94
CA LYS A 291 9.43 -24.24 8.51
C LYS A 291 10.28 -24.10 9.76
N GLU A 292 11.22 -23.16 9.76
CA GLU A 292 11.73 -22.63 11.03
C GLU A 292 10.58 -21.90 11.74
N LYS A 293 10.60 -21.94 13.08
CA LYS A 293 9.58 -21.38 13.99
C LYS A 293 8.87 -20.18 13.36
N GLU A 294 7.61 -20.39 12.99
CA GLU A 294 6.70 -19.37 12.48
C GLU A 294 6.83 -18.10 13.34
N TYR A 295 7.00 -16.93 12.73
CA TYR A 295 6.93 -15.68 13.48
C TYR A 295 5.48 -15.49 13.91
N ASN A 296 5.13 -16.09 15.04
CA ASN A 296 3.89 -15.83 15.74
C ASN A 296 4.03 -14.42 16.34
N VAL A 297 3.72 -13.39 15.56
CA VAL A 297 3.44 -12.06 16.11
C VAL A 297 2.20 -12.24 16.98
N ARG A 298 2.32 -12.00 18.29
CA ARG A 298 1.17 -12.12 19.19
C ARG A 298 0.12 -11.11 18.75
N SER A 299 -1.09 -11.59 18.50
CA SER A 299 -2.22 -10.70 18.21
C SER A 299 -2.70 -10.14 19.54
N LEU A 300 -2.52 -8.84 19.75
CA LEU A 300 -3.14 -8.14 20.86
C LEU A 300 -4.60 -7.88 20.51
N GLU A 301 -5.51 -8.46 21.31
CA GLU A 301 -6.93 -8.18 21.20
C GLU A 301 -7.34 -7.22 22.31
N PHE A 302 -7.98 -6.12 21.93
CA PHE A 302 -8.58 -5.16 22.85
C PHE A 302 -10.07 -5.12 22.59
N HIS A 303 -10.88 -5.00 23.63
CA HIS A 303 -12.33 -4.90 23.53
C HIS A 303 -12.78 -3.60 22.84
N ASN A 304 -11.98 -2.54 22.93
CA ASN A 304 -12.22 -1.27 22.23
C ASN A 304 -10.96 -0.37 22.20
N SER A 305 -11.03 0.72 21.43
CA SER A 305 -9.96 1.70 21.30
C SER A 305 -9.59 2.41 22.61
N PHE A 306 -10.52 2.48 23.57
CA PHE A 306 -10.29 3.09 24.88
C PHE A 306 -9.40 2.20 25.75
N GLU A 307 -9.65 0.89 25.78
CA GLU A 307 -8.78 -0.09 26.45
C GLU A 307 -7.36 -0.07 25.89
N MET A 308 -7.22 -0.01 24.56
CA MET A 308 -5.91 0.09 23.90
C MET A 308 -5.14 1.34 24.37
N LEU A 309 -5.81 2.50 24.44
CA LEU A 309 -5.21 3.75 24.90
C LEU A 309 -4.82 3.69 26.38
N CYS A 310 -5.67 3.08 27.22
CA CYS A 310 -5.38 2.89 28.64
C CYS A 310 -4.13 2.03 28.83
N ARG A 311 -4.03 0.89 28.15
CA ARG A 311 -2.88 -0.01 28.22
C ARG A 311 -1.59 0.61 27.70
N ALA A 312 -1.66 1.34 26.57
CA ALA A 312 -0.52 2.09 26.05
C ALA A 312 -0.01 3.15 27.02
N ARG A 313 -0.93 3.88 27.68
CA ARG A 313 -0.60 4.88 28.70
C ARG A 313 0.06 4.25 29.93
N SER A 314 -0.47 3.13 30.42
CA SER A 314 0.09 2.40 31.57
C SER A 314 1.53 1.95 31.29
N MET A 315 1.79 1.43 30.09
CA MET A 315 3.13 1.02 29.66
C MET A 315 4.09 2.20 29.57
N MET A 316 3.66 3.34 28.99
CA MET A 316 4.48 4.57 28.97
C MET A 316 4.82 5.08 30.37
N LEU A 317 3.86 5.05 31.30
CA LEU A 317 4.10 5.47 32.68
C LEU A 317 5.12 4.57 33.37
N LEU A 318 5.05 3.26 33.15
CA LEU A 318 6.03 2.30 33.66
C LEU A 318 7.43 2.60 33.12
N CYS A 319 7.57 2.80 31.81
CA CYS A 319 8.85 3.13 31.18
C CYS A 319 9.44 4.44 31.73
N VAL A 320 8.63 5.50 31.87
CA VAL A 320 9.07 6.77 32.45
C VAL A 320 9.51 6.61 33.90
N THR A 321 8.77 5.84 34.69
CA THR A 321 9.11 5.61 36.11
C THR A 321 10.41 4.81 36.24
N CYS A 322 10.61 3.78 35.41
CA CYS A 322 11.85 2.99 35.42
C CYS A 322 13.08 3.78 34.93
N LEU A 323 12.89 4.83 34.13
CA LEU A 323 13.97 5.71 33.67
C LEU A 323 14.34 6.79 34.71
N GLN A 324 13.49 7.02 35.72
CA GLN A 324 13.78 7.94 36.83
C GLN A 324 14.53 7.17 37.92
N SER A 325 15.83 7.43 38.05
CA SER A 325 16.79 6.64 38.85
C SER A 325 16.46 6.50 40.35
N ASP A 326 15.53 7.30 40.87
CA ASP A 326 15.25 7.44 42.30
C ASP A 326 13.82 7.01 42.72
N VAL A 327 13.03 6.39 41.84
CA VAL A 327 11.63 6.02 42.13
C VAL A 327 11.44 4.52 41.98
N GLN A 328 11.06 3.83 43.08
CA GLN A 328 10.59 2.45 42.95
C GLN A 328 9.31 2.41 42.13
N PRO A 329 9.19 1.50 41.14
CA PRO A 329 8.01 1.44 40.29
C PRO A 329 6.77 1.21 41.17
N PRO A 330 5.72 2.03 41.03
CA PRO A 330 4.55 1.92 41.89
C PRO A 330 3.86 0.57 41.64
N MET A 331 3.55 -0.18 42.71
CA MET A 331 2.81 -1.45 42.60
C MET A 331 1.43 -1.31 41.93
N ARG A 332 0.92 -0.07 41.84
CA ARG A 332 -0.34 0.27 41.16
C ARG A 332 -0.16 1.56 40.38
N VAL A 333 -0.54 1.55 39.11
CA VAL A 333 -0.64 2.78 38.31
C VAL A 333 -1.91 3.51 38.72
N ASN A 334 -1.78 4.68 39.37
CA ASN A 334 -2.94 5.43 39.84
C ASN A 334 -3.88 5.77 38.68
N GLY A 335 -5.13 5.28 38.77
CA GLY A 335 -6.22 5.59 37.85
C GLY A 335 -6.96 4.37 37.30
N PHE A 336 -6.36 3.17 37.31
CA PHE A 336 -7.00 1.94 36.81
C PHE A 336 -6.55 0.71 37.60
N HIS A 337 -7.41 -0.31 37.66
CA HIS A 337 -7.23 -1.56 38.44
C HIS A 337 -6.25 -2.58 37.82
N GLU A 338 -5.42 -2.19 36.84
CA GLU A 338 -4.46 -3.11 36.23
C GLU A 338 -3.20 -3.26 37.11
N ASP A 339 -2.82 -4.50 37.39
CA ASP A 339 -1.60 -4.83 38.13
C ASP A 339 -0.38 -4.56 37.23
N ILE A 340 0.75 -4.15 37.81
CA ILE A 340 2.02 -3.97 37.08
C ILE A 340 2.41 -5.23 36.31
N ARG A 341 2.01 -6.41 36.80
CA ARG A 341 2.19 -7.68 36.10
C ARG A 341 1.46 -7.72 34.77
N GLU A 342 0.20 -7.28 34.70
CA GLU A 342 -0.60 -7.28 33.47
C GLU A 342 -0.01 -6.31 32.43
N VAL A 343 0.52 -5.18 32.89
CA VAL A 343 1.21 -4.20 32.02
C VAL A 343 2.53 -4.76 31.48
N LEU A 344 3.29 -5.51 32.29
CA LEU A 344 4.52 -6.18 31.86
C LEU A 344 4.26 -7.36 30.93
N GLU A 345 3.19 -8.13 31.16
CA GLU A 345 2.73 -9.19 30.26
C GLU A 345 2.38 -8.62 28.89
N LEU A 346 1.72 -7.47 28.83
CA LEU A 346 1.47 -6.74 27.58
C LEU A 346 2.78 -6.30 26.90
N ALA A 347 3.75 -5.78 27.66
CA ALA A 347 5.05 -5.38 27.11
C ALA A 347 5.80 -6.60 26.52
N ILE A 348 5.76 -7.74 27.19
CA ILE A 348 6.25 -9.02 26.69
C ILE A 348 5.50 -9.40 25.39
N GLU A 349 4.19 -9.18 25.32
CA GLU A 349 3.43 -9.50 24.12
C GLU A 349 3.77 -8.63 22.88
N LEU A 350 4.30 -7.44 23.12
CA LEU A 350 4.75 -6.50 22.08
C LEU A 350 6.17 -6.79 21.57
N LEU A 351 6.97 -7.56 22.32
CA LEU A 351 8.33 -7.90 21.92
C LEU A 351 8.33 -9.05 20.88
N PRO A 352 9.26 -9.05 19.91
CA PRO A 352 9.45 -10.19 19.02
C PRO A 352 9.76 -11.45 19.84
N LEU A 353 9.16 -12.61 19.52
CA LEU A 353 9.36 -13.88 20.26
C LEU A 353 10.84 -14.30 20.43
N ARG A 354 11.74 -13.79 19.60
CA ARG A 354 13.19 -14.03 19.67
C ARG A 354 13.86 -13.31 20.85
N GLU A 355 13.26 -12.25 21.38
CA GLU A 355 13.79 -11.42 22.47
C GLU A 355 13.31 -11.86 23.86
N ILE A 356 12.42 -12.86 23.94
CA ILE A 356 11.71 -13.25 25.17
C ILE A 356 11.82 -14.76 25.49
N SER A 357 12.58 -15.52 24.70
CA SER A 357 12.96 -16.87 25.11
C SER A 357 14.13 -16.78 26.09
N PRO A 358 14.13 -17.54 27.21
CA PRO A 358 15.26 -17.57 28.13
C PRO A 358 16.55 -18.06 27.47
#